data_AF-A0A0Q0HJG5-F1
#
_entry.id   AF-A0A0Q0HJG5-F1
#
_cell.length_a   1.000
_cell.length_b   1.000
_cell.length_c   1.000
_cell.angle_alpha   90.00
_cell.angle_beta   90.00
_cell.angle_gamma   90.00
#
_symmetry.space_group_name_H-M   'P 1'
#
loop_
_entity.id
_entity.type
_entity.pdbx_description
1 polymer ?
#
loop_
_entity_poly.entity_id
_entity_poly.type
_entity_poly.pdbx_seq_one_letter_code
_entity_poly.pdbx_strand_id
1 'polypeptide(L)'
;MENEVLKSINTNGASWYNRTTDHIDDLARRSIKGSSGNEVPLANRTLDVRVQPGGLAATGILKEYASDAGIKIVIKEYTGQ
;
A
#
# COMPACT_ATOMS: atom_id res chain seq x y z
N MET A 1 -15.70 -0.87 -4.84
CA MET A 1 -14.26 -1.01 -4.59
C MET A 1 -14.07 -0.93 -3.09
N GLU A 2 -13.71 -2.04 -2.43
CA GLU A 2 -13.36 -2.04 -1.01
C GLU A 2 -11.93 -1.45 -0.89
N ASN A 3 -11.77 -0.38 -0.11
CA ASN A 3 -10.47 0.21 0.21
C ASN A 3 -9.94 -0.59 1.40
N GLU A 4 -9.10 -1.59 1.16
CA GLU A 4 -8.87 -2.61 2.19
C GLU A 4 -7.78 -2.27 3.21
N VAL A 5 -6.79 -1.42 2.90
CA VAL A 5 -5.74 -1.12 3.90
C VAL A 5 -5.24 0.32 3.84
N LEU A 6 -5.39 1.04 4.95
CA LEU A 6 -4.75 2.33 5.23
C LEU A 6 -3.48 2.09 6.06
N LYS A 7 -2.30 2.46 5.53
CA LYS A 7 -1.02 2.31 6.25
C LYS A 7 -0.26 3.62 6.30
N SER A 8 0.08 4.07 7.51
CA SER A 8 1.02 5.17 7.70
C SER A 8 2.45 4.64 7.67
N ILE A 9 3.31 5.20 6.82
CA ILE A 9 4.74 4.87 6.75
C ILE A 9 5.58 6.12 7.02
N ASN A 10 6.69 5.94 7.73
CA ASN A 10 7.68 7.00 7.94
C ASN A 10 8.87 6.74 7.01
N THR A 11 9.04 7.58 5.98
CA THR A 11 10.10 7.40 4.98
C THR A 11 11.47 7.93 5.43
N ASN A 12 11.61 8.47 6.64
CA ASN A 12 12.90 8.92 7.19
C ASN A 12 13.79 7.76 7.68
N GLY A 13 13.23 6.56 7.87
CA GLY A 13 14.00 5.36 8.25
C GLY A 13 14.59 4.63 7.03
N ALA A 14 15.43 3.61 7.25
CA ALA A 14 15.88 2.73 6.16
C ALA A 14 14.92 1.55 5.92
N SER A 15 14.17 1.12 6.95
CA SER A 15 13.38 -0.11 6.91
C SER A 15 11.98 0.07 6.30
N TRP A 16 11.54 1.30 6.01
CA TRP A 16 10.17 1.52 5.53
C TRP A 16 9.94 0.86 4.18
N TYR A 17 10.95 0.86 3.30
CA TYR A 17 10.84 0.29 1.97
C TYR A 17 10.56 -1.22 2.08
N ASN A 18 11.46 -1.96 2.73
CA ASN A 18 11.30 -3.40 2.94
C ASN A 18 9.98 -3.76 3.63
N ARG A 19 9.59 -3.03 4.70
CA ARG A 19 8.31 -3.28 5.40
C ARG A 19 7.08 -2.97 4.57
N THR A 20 7.20 -2.11 3.56
CA THR A 20 6.08 -1.76 2.68
C THR A 20 6.00 -2.75 1.53
N THR A 21 7.12 -3.15 0.93
CA THR A 21 7.17 -4.20 -0.09
C THR A 21 6.74 -5.55 0.46
N ASP A 22 7.19 -5.95 1.65
CA ASP A 22 6.75 -7.18 2.33
C ASP A 22 5.23 -7.20 2.52
N HIS A 23 4.64 -6.02 2.77
CA HIS A 23 3.21 -5.90 2.94
C HIS A 23 2.44 -5.93 1.62
N ILE A 24 2.98 -5.34 0.55
CA ILE A 24 2.43 -5.46 -0.81
C ILE A 24 2.44 -6.94 -1.23
N ASP A 25 3.54 -7.63 -0.99
CA ASP A 25 3.71 -9.07 -1.23
C ASP A 25 2.69 -9.92 -0.46
N ASP A 26 2.49 -9.59 0.81
CA ASP A 26 1.49 -10.23 1.66
C ASP A 26 0.07 -10.01 1.13
N LEU A 27 -0.24 -8.78 0.70
CA LEU A 27 -1.50 -8.43 0.07
C LEU A 27 -1.68 -9.10 -1.30
N ALA A 28 -0.59 -9.36 -2.04
CA ALA A 28 -0.66 -10.04 -3.32
C ALA A 28 -0.91 -11.55 -3.16
N ARG A 29 -0.33 -12.18 -2.13
CA ARG A 29 -0.38 -13.64 -1.95
C ARG A 29 -1.56 -14.14 -1.11
N ARG A 30 -2.09 -13.33 -0.19
CA ARG A 30 -3.16 -13.78 0.69
C ARG A 30 -4.51 -13.88 -0.03
N SER A 31 -5.30 -14.90 0.27
CA SER A 31 -6.73 -14.89 -0.07
C SER A 31 -7.46 -13.97 0.90
N ILE A 32 -7.80 -12.78 0.43
CA ILE A 32 -8.62 -11.82 1.18
C ILE A 32 -10.08 -12.08 0.82
N LYS A 33 -10.93 -12.29 1.83
CA LYS A 33 -12.38 -12.41 1.63
C LYS A 33 -13.01 -11.06 1.93
N GLY A 34 -13.76 -10.52 0.97
CA GLY A 34 -14.48 -9.27 1.13
C GLY A 34 -15.71 -9.46 2.02
N SER A 35 -16.44 -8.36 2.27
CA SER A 35 -17.61 -8.37 3.16
C SER A 35 -18.73 -9.34 2.74
N SER A 36 -18.76 -9.73 1.46
CA SER A 36 -19.69 -10.73 0.91
C SER A 36 -19.23 -12.19 1.09
N GLY A 37 -18.08 -12.44 1.71
CA GLY A 37 -17.48 -13.77 1.88
C GLY A 37 -16.76 -14.32 0.64
N ASN A 38 -16.85 -13.61 -0.49
CA ASN A 38 -16.16 -13.90 -1.74
C ASN A 38 -14.70 -13.44 -1.70
N GLU A 39 -13.84 -14.10 -2.46
CA GLU A 39 -12.45 -13.66 -2.61
C GLU A 39 -12.41 -12.30 -3.31
N VAL A 40 -11.64 -11.36 -2.75
CA VAL A 40 -11.38 -10.07 -3.37
C VAL A 40 -10.33 -10.27 -4.47
N PRO A 41 -10.68 -10.02 -5.74
CA PRO A 41 -9.72 -10.11 -6.83
C PRO A 41 -8.56 -9.14 -6.60
N LEU A 42 -7.35 -9.55 -6.98
CA LEU A 42 -6.14 -8.70 -6.91
C LEU A 42 -6.36 -7.29 -7.48
N ALA A 43 -7.03 -7.20 -8.64
CA ALA A 43 -7.35 -5.93 -9.29
C ALA A 43 -8.24 -4.98 -8.46
N ASN A 44 -8.96 -5.51 -7.47
CA ASN A 44 -9.80 -4.72 -6.56
C ASN A 44 -9.07 -4.34 -5.27
N ARG A 45 -7.85 -4.85 -5.03
CA ARG A 45 -7.07 -4.56 -3.83
C ARG A 45 -6.36 -3.22 -3.99
N THR A 46 -6.71 -2.29 -3.12
CA THR A 46 -6.09 -0.97 -3.07
C THR A 46 -5.38 -0.76 -1.72
N LEU A 47 -4.10 -0.41 -1.78
CA LEU A 47 -3.30 -0.01 -0.63
C LEU A 47 -3.23 1.53 -0.55
N ASP A 48 -3.87 2.14 0.44
CA ASP A 48 -3.75 3.57 0.73
C ASP A 48 -2.60 3.78 1.72
N VAL A 49 -1.57 4.50 1.30
CA VAL A 49 -0.37 4.80 2.08
C VAL A 49 -0.35 6.26 2.44
N ARG A 50 -0.12 6.54 3.72
CA ARG A 50 0.07 7.88 4.25
C ARG A 50 1.51 8.09 4.69
N VAL A 51 2.13 9.16 4.19
CA VAL A 51 3.53 9.50 4.50
C VAL A 51 3.64 10.85 5.18
N GLN A 52 4.71 11.05 5.95
CA GLN A 52 5.00 12.34 6.57
C GLN A 52 5.24 13.43 5.51
N PRO A 53 5.00 14.72 5.80
CA PRO A 53 5.34 15.82 4.90
C PRO A 53 6.79 15.76 4.42
N GLY A 54 6.99 15.91 3.10
CA GLY A 54 8.28 15.72 2.42
C GLY A 54 8.60 14.27 2.08
N GLY A 55 7.84 13.30 2.58
CA GLY A 55 8.10 11.87 2.42
C GLY A 55 7.68 11.30 1.07
N LEU A 56 6.83 12.00 0.31
CA LEU A 56 6.26 11.50 -0.95
C LEU A 56 7.33 11.24 -2.02
N ALA A 57 8.38 12.08 -2.06
CA ALA A 57 9.46 11.96 -3.03
C ALA A 57 10.19 10.61 -2.94
N ALA A 58 10.35 10.06 -1.73
CA ALA A 58 10.98 8.76 -1.51
C ALA A 58 10.13 7.58 -2.00
N THR A 59 8.81 7.76 -2.14
CA THR A 59 7.87 6.67 -2.42
C THR A 59 7.66 6.34 -3.90
N GLY A 60 8.35 7.02 -4.82
CA GLY A 60 8.19 6.78 -6.26
C GLY A 60 8.34 5.29 -6.63
N ILE A 61 9.35 4.64 -6.06
CA ILE A 61 9.66 3.21 -6.27
C ILE A 61 8.55 2.26 -5.82
N LEU A 62 7.70 2.65 -4.85
CA LEU A 62 6.60 1.80 -4.39
C LEU A 62 5.48 1.69 -5.42
N LYS A 63 5.29 2.71 -6.27
CA LYS A 63 4.25 2.67 -7.30
C LYS A 63 4.56 1.63 -8.36
N GLU A 64 5.82 1.56 -8.78
CA GLU A 64 6.29 0.56 -9.73
C GLU A 64 6.18 -0.85 -9.15
N TYR A 65 6.68 -1.05 -7.92
CA TYR A 65 6.62 -2.34 -7.24
C TYR A 65 5.19 -2.84 -7.03
N ALA A 66 4.28 -1.97 -6.57
CA ALA A 66 2.88 -2.35 -6.37
C ALA A 66 2.19 -2.70 -7.70
N SER A 67 2.49 -1.95 -8.77
CA SER A 67 1.96 -2.22 -10.10
C SER A 67 2.41 -3.58 -10.63
N ASP A 68 3.68 -3.95 -10.44
CA ASP A 68 4.22 -5.26 -10.81
C ASP A 68 3.55 -6.40 -10.03
N ALA A 69 3.28 -6.17 -8.74
CA ALA A 69 2.53 -7.09 -7.89
C ALA A 69 1.02 -7.14 -8.18
N GLY A 70 0.51 -6.35 -9.14
CA GLY A 70 -0.91 -6.26 -9.47
C GLY A 70 -1.78 -5.57 -8.42
N ILE A 71 -1.17 -4.79 -7.52
CA ILE A 71 -1.84 -4.04 -6.45
C ILE A 71 -1.94 -2.57 -6.82
N LYS A 72 -3.13 -1.99 -6.68
CA LYS A 72 -3.28 -0.54 -6.81
C LYS A 72 -2.77 0.13 -5.54
N ILE A 73 -1.81 1.03 -5.66
CA ILE A 73 -1.33 1.83 -4.52
C ILE A 73 -1.70 3.30 -4.67
N VAL A 74 -2.18 3.91 -3.60
CA VAL A 74 -2.48 5.34 -3.51
C VAL A 74 -1.62 5.90 -2.39
N ILE A 75 -0.69 6.80 -2.71
CA ILE A 75 0.23 7.38 -1.73
C ILE A 75 -0.09 8.86 -1.59
N LYS A 76 -0.31 9.30 -0.35
CA LYS A 76 -0.61 10.69 -0.01
C LYS A 76 0.17 11.11 1.22
N GLU A 77 0.58 12.37 1.28
CA GLU A 77 1.07 12.92 2.54
C GLU A 77 -0.10 13.08 3.52
N TYR A 78 0.14 12.80 4.80
CA TYR A 78 -0.75 13.25 5.83
C TYR A 78 -0.42 14.72 6.15
N THR A 79 -1.44 15.57 6.14
CA THR A 79 -1.33 16.90 6.73
C THR A 79 -1.21 16.68 8.23
N GLY A 80 -0.10 17.13 8.82
CA GLY A 80 0.06 17.13 10.26
C GLY A 80 -0.93 18.10 10.87
N GLN A 81 -2.13 17.60 11.17
CA GLN A 81 -3.31 18.30 11.72
C GLN A 81 -3.89 19.43 10.86
#